data_AF-A0A534RVT4-F1
#
_entry.id   AF-A0A534RVT4-F1
#
_cell.length_a   1.000
_cell.length_b   1.000
_cell.length_c   1.000
_cell.angle_alpha   90.00
_cell.angle_beta   90.00
_cell.angle_gamma   90.00
#
_symmetry.space_group_name_H-M   'P 1'
#
loop_
_entity.id
_entity.type
_entity.pdbx_description
1 polymer ?
#
loop_
_entity_poly.entity_id
_entity_poly.type
_entity_poly.pdbx_seq_one_letter_code
_entity_poly.pdbx_strand_id
1 'polypeptide(L)'
;MVERIPAAQRGSYPLRNGNAVRPLVDGEPAFRRIAAAVEAARASVWVTVAFVERDLALPGAGGTFFELLDRAAARGLDVRALFWREPELDRLLPGASHFGGSETERAWLAARDTRFLARWDHLPRYCHHQKSWLVDAGQPGEVAFVGGINLDHGSMVSPGHAPVGGSASDVYANVHDLYLELGGPAASDVHHNFVQRWNEASERECPDGGWPDCRRAGLLRFPAVASPPAGATPVQVARTVRPDRYRDAAPAPGAASYPIEAGEQSVLEQYLAAIDAATRSVYLENQFLHSLEVLGRLEAALARGVAVVFLVPGVPMPDIQAARRDPRAAGFFAALEALGRHPHFTLAGLAASCGGGRYEDVYVHAKAAIVDDAWVTIGST
;
A
#
# COMPACT_ATOMS: atom_id res chain seq x y z
N MET A 1 -23.76 -12.52 16.88
CA MET A 1 -23.62 -11.05 16.91
C MET A 1 -23.70 -10.56 15.49
N VAL A 2 -24.61 -9.63 15.17
CA VAL A 2 -24.61 -8.98 13.86
C VAL A 2 -23.35 -8.13 13.80
N GLU A 3 -22.52 -8.35 12.78
CA GLU A 3 -21.31 -7.55 12.57
C GLU A 3 -21.74 -6.10 12.34
N ARG A 4 -21.27 -5.20 13.20
CA ARG A 4 -21.74 -3.80 13.23
C ARG A 4 -21.35 -3.03 11.97
N ILE A 5 -20.22 -3.39 11.37
CA ILE A 5 -19.70 -2.81 10.13
C ILE A 5 -19.64 -3.96 9.11
N PRO A 6 -20.44 -3.93 8.04
CA PRO A 6 -20.48 -5.04 7.09
C PRO A 6 -19.17 -5.10 6.28
N ALA A 7 -18.74 -6.32 5.96
CA ALA A 7 -17.71 -6.57 4.97
C ALA A 7 -18.17 -6.16 3.56
N ALA A 8 -17.24 -5.77 2.70
CA ALA A 8 -17.50 -5.49 1.29
C ALA A 8 -18.06 -6.73 0.59
N GLN A 9 -19.12 -6.55 -0.18
CA GLN A 9 -19.82 -7.63 -0.90
C GLN A 9 -19.43 -7.69 -2.37
N ARG A 10 -18.89 -6.59 -2.94
CA ARG A 10 -18.54 -6.48 -4.36
C ARG A 10 -17.02 -6.49 -4.54
N GLY A 11 -16.39 -7.56 -4.09
CA GLY A 11 -14.95 -7.76 -4.27
C GLY A 11 -14.56 -9.22 -4.42
N SER A 12 -13.30 -9.44 -4.75
CA SER A 12 -12.76 -10.78 -5.02
C SER A 12 -12.55 -11.63 -3.77
N TYR A 13 -12.51 -11.00 -2.59
CA TYR A 13 -12.10 -11.65 -1.35
C TYR A 13 -13.19 -11.60 -0.28
N PRO A 14 -13.53 -12.73 0.34
CA PRO A 14 -14.49 -12.77 1.44
C PRO A 14 -13.84 -12.32 2.76
N LEU A 15 -14.67 -12.06 3.78
CA LEU A 15 -14.18 -11.93 5.15
C LEU A 15 -13.57 -13.28 5.62
N ARG A 16 -12.31 -13.25 6.03
CA ARG A 16 -11.57 -14.40 6.57
C ARG A 16 -11.51 -14.32 8.08
N ASN A 17 -11.88 -15.39 8.76
CA ASN A 17 -11.63 -15.53 10.20
C ASN A 17 -10.26 -16.17 10.46
N GLY A 18 -9.74 -15.99 11.67
CA GLY A 18 -8.58 -16.74 12.14
C GLY A 18 -7.22 -16.16 11.74
N ASN A 19 -7.12 -14.85 11.51
CA ASN A 19 -5.87 -14.22 11.09
C ASN A 19 -5.10 -13.65 12.29
N ALA A 20 -3.77 -13.73 12.20
CA ALA A 20 -2.87 -12.93 13.03
C ALA A 20 -2.58 -11.62 12.31
N VAL A 21 -2.71 -10.50 13.02
CA VAL A 21 -2.46 -9.17 12.48
C VAL A 21 -1.52 -8.40 13.39
N ARG A 22 -0.59 -7.66 12.80
CA ARG A 22 0.28 -6.74 13.54
C ARG A 22 0.50 -5.47 12.74
N PRO A 23 -0.07 -4.33 13.17
CA PRO A 23 0.29 -3.03 12.62
C PRO A 23 1.77 -2.73 12.86
N LEU A 24 2.42 -2.17 11.84
CA LEU A 24 3.81 -1.73 11.85
C LEU A 24 3.79 -0.25 11.48
N VAL A 25 3.88 0.59 12.50
CA VAL A 25 3.87 2.05 12.36
C VAL A 25 5.28 2.52 12.03
N ASP A 26 5.39 3.32 10.99
CA ASP A 26 6.62 3.90 10.43
C ASP A 26 7.57 2.89 9.78
N GLY A 27 8.45 3.39 8.90
CA GLY A 27 9.28 2.53 8.06
C GLY A 27 10.36 1.79 8.83
N GLU A 28 10.95 2.35 9.89
CA GLU A 28 12.03 1.68 10.63
C GLU A 28 11.52 0.37 11.28
N PRO A 29 10.47 0.36 12.11
CA PRO A 29 9.96 -0.89 12.67
C PRO A 29 9.42 -1.84 11.60
N ALA A 30 8.77 -1.31 10.56
CA ALA A 30 8.22 -2.11 9.48
C ALA A 30 9.31 -2.85 8.69
N PHE A 31 10.31 -2.14 8.20
CA PHE A 31 11.36 -2.75 7.38
C PHE A 31 12.33 -3.61 8.20
N ARG A 32 12.56 -3.33 9.49
CA ARG A 32 13.27 -4.27 10.37
C ARG A 32 12.52 -5.60 10.48
N ARG A 33 11.18 -5.56 10.62
CA ARG A 33 10.36 -6.77 10.69
C ARG A 33 10.31 -7.51 9.35
N ILE A 34 10.17 -6.80 8.24
CA ILE A 34 10.18 -7.38 6.88
C ILE A 34 11.54 -8.02 6.59
N ALA A 35 12.65 -7.33 6.88
CA ALA A 35 13.99 -7.88 6.71
C ALA A 35 14.15 -9.17 7.52
N ALA A 36 13.71 -9.19 8.79
CA ALA A 36 13.74 -10.40 9.60
C ALA A 36 12.89 -11.54 9.01
N ALA A 37 11.74 -11.25 8.39
CA ALA A 37 10.93 -12.26 7.70
C ALA A 37 11.68 -12.82 6.48
N VAL A 38 12.24 -11.94 5.66
CA VAL A 38 13.00 -12.31 4.45
C VAL A 38 14.24 -13.12 4.82
N GLU A 39 14.96 -12.76 5.88
CA GLU A 39 16.13 -13.50 6.34
C GLU A 39 15.75 -14.89 6.91
N ALA A 40 14.55 -15.05 7.49
CA ALA A 40 14.04 -16.33 7.99
C ALA A 40 13.35 -17.20 6.91
N ALA A 41 13.10 -16.65 5.72
CA ALA A 41 12.36 -17.29 4.64
C ALA A 41 13.02 -18.59 4.17
N ARG A 42 12.20 -19.57 3.79
CA ARG A 42 12.63 -20.93 3.43
C ARG A 42 12.28 -21.37 2.03
N ALA A 43 11.30 -20.72 1.38
CA ALA A 43 10.83 -21.10 0.06
C ALA A 43 10.80 -19.92 -0.92
N SER A 44 10.27 -18.76 -0.52
CA SER A 44 10.02 -17.67 -1.48
C SER A 44 9.94 -16.29 -0.84
N VAL A 45 10.23 -15.28 -1.65
CA VAL A 45 10.07 -13.85 -1.31
C VAL A 45 9.53 -13.12 -2.53
N TRP A 46 8.27 -12.73 -2.48
CA TRP A 46 7.60 -12.03 -3.58
C TRP A 46 7.21 -10.61 -3.14
N VAL A 47 7.56 -9.61 -3.94
CA VAL A 47 7.38 -8.20 -3.57
C VAL A 47 6.73 -7.39 -4.68
N THR A 48 5.78 -6.53 -4.31
CA THR A 48 5.24 -5.47 -5.17
C THR A 48 5.85 -4.15 -4.75
N VAL A 49 6.37 -3.39 -5.72
CA VAL A 49 7.03 -2.11 -5.50
C VAL A 49 6.46 -1.03 -6.43
N ALA A 50 6.04 0.09 -5.85
CA ALA A 50 5.63 1.29 -6.59
C ALA A 50 6.82 2.24 -6.82
N PHE A 51 7.46 2.68 -5.74
CA PHE A 51 8.63 3.56 -5.74
C PHE A 51 9.78 2.93 -4.97
N VAL A 52 11.01 3.17 -5.44
CA VAL A 52 12.23 2.65 -4.83
C VAL A 52 13.44 3.49 -5.19
N GLU A 53 14.25 3.82 -4.19
CA GLU A 53 15.58 4.37 -4.33
C GLU A 53 16.61 3.24 -4.23
N ARG A 54 17.48 3.12 -5.24
CA ARG A 54 18.35 1.93 -5.40
C ARG A 54 19.43 1.81 -4.33
N ASP A 55 19.85 2.94 -3.78
CA ASP A 55 20.87 3.06 -2.74
C ASP A 55 20.30 3.03 -1.32
N LEU A 56 18.97 2.94 -1.16
CA LEU A 56 18.34 2.89 0.15
C LEU A 56 18.76 1.64 0.92
N ALA A 57 19.48 1.85 2.02
CA ALA A 57 19.75 0.81 3.00
C ALA A 57 18.50 0.53 3.84
N LEU A 58 18.05 -0.72 3.88
CA LEU A 58 16.85 -1.09 4.63
C LEU A 58 17.19 -1.41 6.09
N PRO A 59 16.43 -0.88 7.06
CA PRO A 59 16.58 -1.19 8.48
C PRO A 59 16.58 -2.71 8.72
N GLY A 60 17.63 -3.21 9.40
CA GLY A 60 17.77 -4.64 9.72
C GLY A 60 18.13 -5.55 8.53
N ALA A 61 18.22 -5.04 7.30
CA ALA A 61 18.53 -5.85 6.12
C ALA A 61 20.03 -5.98 5.86
N GLY A 62 20.92 -5.31 6.58
CA GLY A 62 22.38 -5.39 6.33
C GLY A 62 22.79 -5.00 4.91
N GLY A 63 22.03 -4.10 4.26
CA GLY A 63 22.24 -3.65 2.89
C GLY A 63 20.99 -3.01 2.29
N THR A 64 21.01 -2.82 0.98
CA THR A 64 19.90 -2.25 0.20
C THR A 64 18.76 -3.24 -0.04
N PHE A 65 17.61 -2.73 -0.52
CA PHE A 65 16.50 -3.54 -1.00
C PHE A 65 16.95 -4.63 -1.99
N PHE A 66 17.75 -4.28 -2.99
CA PHE A 66 18.20 -5.21 -4.01
C PHE A 66 19.19 -6.24 -3.47
N GLU A 67 20.09 -5.84 -2.56
CA GLU A 67 21.02 -6.78 -1.91
C GLU A 67 20.28 -7.78 -1.01
N LEU A 68 19.21 -7.37 -0.34
CA LEU A 68 18.36 -8.27 0.43
C LEU A 68 17.73 -9.34 -0.47
N LEU A 69 17.19 -8.95 -1.63
CA LEU A 69 16.62 -9.88 -2.61
C LEU A 69 17.67 -10.79 -3.26
N ASP A 70 18.84 -10.25 -3.61
CA ASP A 70 19.94 -11.04 -4.18
C ASP A 70 20.45 -12.09 -3.19
N ARG A 71 20.58 -11.75 -1.89
CA ARG A 71 20.95 -12.73 -0.85
C ARG A 71 19.87 -13.80 -0.65
N ALA A 72 18.59 -13.41 -0.66
CA ALA A 72 17.49 -14.37 -0.62
C ALA A 72 17.54 -15.34 -1.80
N ALA A 73 17.78 -14.85 -3.02
CA ALA A 73 17.91 -15.68 -4.21
C ALA A 73 19.18 -16.56 -4.17
N ALA A 74 20.28 -16.06 -3.61
CA ALA A 74 21.51 -16.81 -3.42
C ALA A 74 21.35 -18.01 -2.46
N ARG A 75 20.40 -17.94 -1.52
CA ARG A 75 19.99 -19.07 -0.68
C ARG A 75 19.10 -20.10 -1.39
N GLY A 76 18.75 -19.87 -2.66
CA GLY A 76 17.91 -20.76 -3.45
C GLY A 76 16.40 -20.52 -3.31
N LEU A 77 15.99 -19.37 -2.77
CA LEU A 77 14.57 -19.00 -2.66
C LEU A 77 14.01 -18.57 -4.03
N ASP A 78 12.71 -18.80 -4.28
CA ASP A 78 12.00 -18.20 -5.41
C ASP A 78 11.71 -16.73 -5.09
N VAL A 79 12.56 -15.84 -5.61
CA VAL A 79 12.46 -14.40 -5.36
C VAL A 79 11.90 -13.68 -6.57
N ARG A 80 10.83 -12.90 -6.38
CA ARG A 80 10.09 -12.23 -7.45
C ARG A 80 9.78 -10.78 -7.08
N ALA A 81 10.04 -9.85 -7.99
CA ALA A 81 9.72 -8.44 -7.81
C ALA A 81 8.83 -7.92 -8.95
N LEU A 82 7.66 -7.39 -8.60
CA LEU A 82 6.75 -6.72 -9.53
C LEU A 82 6.87 -5.20 -9.34
N PHE A 83 7.43 -4.53 -10.32
CA PHE A 83 7.66 -3.09 -10.29
C PHE A 83 6.62 -2.34 -11.14
N TRP A 84 6.23 -1.16 -10.67
CA TRP A 84 5.60 -0.18 -11.54
C TRP A 84 6.62 0.34 -12.57
N ARG A 85 6.17 0.56 -13.81
CA ARG A 85 6.94 1.18 -14.91
C ARG A 85 6.21 2.44 -15.36
N GLU A 86 6.92 3.56 -15.45
CA GLU A 86 6.45 4.79 -16.07
C GLU A 86 7.60 5.43 -16.86
N PRO A 87 7.62 5.25 -18.20
CA PRO A 87 8.70 5.76 -19.05
C PRO A 87 8.86 7.29 -18.98
N GLU A 88 7.81 8.03 -18.63
CA GLU A 88 7.85 9.50 -18.53
C GLU A 88 7.92 10.00 -17.07
N LEU A 89 8.41 9.18 -16.12
CA LEU A 89 8.36 9.53 -14.69
C LEU A 89 8.99 10.89 -14.40
N ASP A 90 10.19 11.17 -14.91
CA ASP A 90 10.90 12.44 -14.65
C ASP A 90 10.09 13.66 -15.09
N ARG A 91 9.25 13.51 -16.12
CA ARG A 91 8.36 14.57 -16.60
C ARG A 91 7.09 14.69 -15.75
N LEU A 92 6.55 13.57 -15.29
CA LEU A 92 5.27 13.50 -14.58
C LEU A 92 5.41 13.79 -13.09
N LEU A 93 6.47 13.27 -12.46
CA LEU A 93 6.77 13.40 -11.04
C LEU A 93 8.28 13.66 -10.87
N PRO A 94 8.77 14.88 -11.15
CA PRO A 94 10.18 15.21 -11.01
C PRO A 94 10.72 14.91 -9.61
N GLY A 95 11.85 14.19 -9.54
CA GLY A 95 12.49 13.81 -8.28
C GLY A 95 11.96 12.50 -7.67
N ALA A 96 10.91 11.90 -8.21
CA ALA A 96 10.49 10.56 -7.79
C ALA A 96 11.43 9.49 -8.37
N SER A 97 11.71 8.45 -7.57
CA SER A 97 12.49 7.29 -8.01
C SER A 97 11.64 6.02 -8.07
N HIS A 98 11.73 5.31 -9.18
CA HIS A 98 11.16 3.98 -9.36
C HIS A 98 12.18 3.07 -10.05
N PHE A 99 11.86 1.79 -10.17
CA PHE A 99 12.67 0.83 -10.92
C PHE A 99 11.92 0.39 -12.18
N GLY A 100 11.98 1.22 -13.23
CA GLY A 100 11.13 1.11 -14.42
C GLY A 100 11.56 0.05 -15.43
N GLY A 101 12.69 -0.61 -15.21
CA GLY A 101 13.22 -1.63 -16.12
C GLY A 101 13.80 -1.03 -17.40
N SER A 102 14.35 0.18 -17.29
CA SER A 102 15.11 0.85 -18.36
C SER A 102 16.34 0.04 -18.76
N GLU A 103 16.93 0.36 -19.92
CA GLU A 103 18.17 -0.28 -20.37
C GLU A 103 19.30 -0.15 -19.33
N THR A 104 19.44 1.02 -18.71
CA THR A 104 20.42 1.27 -17.64
C THR A 104 20.17 0.41 -16.41
N GLU A 105 18.91 0.26 -15.98
CA GLU A 105 18.56 -0.57 -14.83
C GLU A 105 18.75 -2.06 -15.11
N ARG A 106 18.45 -2.51 -16.34
CA ARG A 106 18.71 -3.87 -16.79
C ARG A 106 20.20 -4.19 -16.85
N ALA A 107 21.00 -3.27 -17.38
CA ALA A 107 22.46 -3.40 -17.35
C ALA A 107 23.00 -3.44 -15.91
N TRP A 108 22.39 -2.67 -15.01
CA TRP A 108 22.71 -2.68 -13.58
C TRP A 108 22.39 -4.03 -12.91
N LEU A 109 21.24 -4.65 -13.21
CA LEU A 109 20.93 -6.02 -12.74
C LEU A 109 21.93 -7.05 -13.29
N ALA A 110 22.31 -6.92 -14.57
CA ALA A 110 23.30 -7.80 -15.20
C ALA A 110 24.66 -7.71 -14.51
N ALA A 111 25.13 -6.50 -14.22
CA ALA A 111 26.42 -6.25 -13.56
C ALA A 111 26.48 -6.81 -12.13
N ARG A 112 25.32 -7.01 -11.49
CA ARG A 112 25.18 -7.58 -10.15
C ARG A 112 25.05 -9.10 -10.11
N ASP A 113 24.99 -9.76 -11.28
CA ASP A 113 24.58 -11.18 -11.38
C ASP A 113 23.24 -11.44 -10.67
N THR A 114 22.28 -10.51 -10.79
CA THR A 114 20.99 -10.62 -10.09
C THR A 114 20.22 -11.88 -10.54
N ARG A 115 19.80 -12.67 -9.55
CA ARG A 115 19.11 -13.96 -9.76
C ARG A 115 17.63 -13.94 -9.42
N PHE A 116 17.14 -12.94 -8.70
CA PHE A 116 15.70 -12.80 -8.52
C PHE A 116 15.02 -12.49 -9.86
N LEU A 117 13.75 -12.86 -10.00
CA LEU A 117 12.97 -12.61 -11.19
C LEU A 117 12.23 -11.27 -11.06
N ALA A 118 12.12 -10.51 -12.15
CA ALA A 118 11.32 -9.29 -12.14
C ALA A 118 10.28 -9.27 -13.25
N ARG A 119 9.18 -8.55 -13.00
CA ARG A 119 8.21 -8.11 -14.00
C ARG A 119 7.89 -6.64 -13.81
N TRP A 120 7.48 -6.02 -14.90
CA TRP A 120 7.04 -4.64 -14.90
C TRP A 120 5.57 -4.54 -15.27
N ASP A 121 4.90 -3.55 -14.70
CA ASP A 121 3.52 -3.25 -15.01
C ASP A 121 3.39 -1.74 -15.23
N HIS A 122 2.81 -1.36 -16.36
CA HIS A 122 2.59 0.01 -16.78
C HIS A 122 1.10 0.27 -17.02
N LEU A 123 0.66 1.46 -16.64
CA LEU A 123 -0.67 1.93 -17.00
C LEU A 123 -0.55 3.42 -17.32
N PRO A 124 -0.62 3.82 -18.60
CA PRO A 124 -0.37 5.20 -18.99
C PRO A 124 -1.15 6.19 -18.15
N ARG A 125 -0.46 7.21 -17.61
CA ARG A 125 -1.01 8.29 -16.75
C ARG A 125 -1.43 7.86 -15.34
N TYR A 126 -1.16 6.61 -14.96
CA TYR A 126 -1.54 6.10 -13.65
C TYR A 126 -0.42 5.29 -13.01
N CYS A 127 -0.47 5.20 -11.69
CA CYS A 127 0.47 4.43 -10.90
C CYS A 127 -0.12 3.08 -10.48
N HIS A 128 0.71 2.03 -10.48
CA HIS A 128 0.45 0.83 -9.69
C HIS A 128 0.92 1.07 -8.27
N HIS A 129 -0.02 1.43 -7.40
CA HIS A 129 0.31 1.97 -6.08
C HIS A 129 0.29 0.95 -4.93
N GLN A 130 -0.01 -0.32 -5.23
CA GLN A 130 0.03 -1.41 -4.26
C GLN A 130 1.46 -1.68 -3.80
N LYS A 131 1.64 -1.96 -2.50
CA LYS A 131 2.93 -2.34 -1.92
C LYS A 131 2.71 -3.54 -1.02
N SER A 132 3.44 -4.60 -1.30
CA SER A 132 3.26 -5.84 -0.57
C SER A 132 4.53 -6.68 -0.54
N TRP A 133 4.70 -7.44 0.53
CA TRP A 133 5.69 -8.51 0.62
C TRP A 133 4.96 -9.80 0.97
N LEU A 134 5.35 -10.91 0.33
CA LEU A 134 4.86 -12.24 0.64
C LEU A 134 6.07 -13.14 0.84
N VAL A 135 6.13 -13.76 2.01
CA VAL A 135 7.24 -14.64 2.40
C VAL A 135 6.69 -16.05 2.56
N ASP A 136 7.39 -17.02 1.96
CA ASP A 136 7.04 -18.43 1.98
C ASP A 136 5.62 -18.71 1.43
N ALA A 137 5.31 -18.08 0.30
CA ALA A 137 4.04 -18.19 -0.41
C ALA A 137 3.61 -19.66 -0.60
N GLY A 138 2.41 -19.99 -0.14
CA GLY A 138 1.81 -21.32 -0.20
C GLY A 138 2.40 -22.35 0.77
N GLN A 139 3.34 -21.97 1.64
CA GLN A 139 3.91 -22.85 2.65
C GLN A 139 3.23 -22.69 4.01
N PRO A 140 3.34 -23.69 4.91
CA PRO A 140 3.01 -23.49 6.32
C PRO A 140 3.84 -22.34 6.91
N GLY A 141 3.16 -21.30 7.40
CA GLY A 141 3.82 -20.10 7.91
C GLY A 141 3.95 -18.94 6.90
N GLU A 142 3.27 -19.04 5.74
CA GLU A 142 3.08 -17.91 4.81
C GLU A 142 2.69 -16.63 5.58
N VAL A 143 3.45 -15.57 5.33
CA VAL A 143 3.21 -14.24 5.92
C VAL A 143 3.21 -13.20 4.82
N ALA A 144 2.23 -12.30 4.89
CA ALA A 144 2.09 -11.16 4.00
C ALA A 144 2.31 -9.86 4.78
N PHE A 145 2.88 -8.87 4.11
CA PHE A 145 2.93 -7.48 4.56
C PHE A 145 2.22 -6.64 3.51
N VAL A 146 1.23 -5.84 3.90
CA VAL A 146 0.51 -4.91 3.02
C VAL A 146 0.46 -3.53 3.66
N GLY A 147 0.68 -2.47 2.88
CA GLY A 147 0.86 -1.14 3.48
C GLY A 147 1.04 -0.02 2.46
N GLY A 148 1.32 1.17 3.00
CA GLY A 148 1.55 2.38 2.21
C GLY A 148 3.03 2.69 1.95
N ILE A 149 3.95 2.14 2.75
CA ILE A 149 5.33 2.66 2.86
C ILE A 149 6.14 2.40 1.58
N ASN A 150 6.63 3.47 0.96
CA ASN A 150 7.55 3.41 -0.18
C ASN A 150 8.97 3.04 0.27
N LEU A 151 9.79 2.58 -0.68
CA LEU A 151 11.21 2.28 -0.47
C LEU A 151 12.05 3.53 -0.76
N ASP A 152 11.82 4.62 -0.01
CA ASP A 152 12.61 5.85 -0.06
C ASP A 152 13.19 6.24 1.31
N HIS A 153 14.23 7.07 1.31
CA HIS A 153 14.93 7.50 2.53
C HIS A 153 13.99 8.20 3.52
N GLY A 154 13.08 9.03 3.01
CA GLY A 154 12.12 9.80 3.80
C GLY A 154 11.13 8.94 4.59
N SER A 155 10.86 7.73 4.09
CA SER A 155 9.99 6.75 4.71
C SER A 155 10.68 5.88 5.77
N MET A 156 12.02 5.83 5.81
CA MET A 156 12.79 5.00 6.76
C MET A 156 12.94 5.68 8.14
N VAL A 157 11.83 6.09 8.73
CA VAL A 157 11.80 6.84 10.00
C VAL A 157 11.37 5.98 11.18
N SER A 158 11.81 6.37 12.38
CA SER A 158 11.37 5.76 13.64
C SER A 158 10.16 6.48 14.22
N PRO A 159 9.31 5.77 15.01
CA PRO A 159 8.25 6.39 15.76
C PRO A 159 8.73 7.58 16.60
N GLY A 160 7.89 8.61 16.65
CA GLY A 160 8.20 9.88 17.30
C GLY A 160 8.83 10.92 16.36
N HIS A 161 9.23 10.52 15.14
CA HIS A 161 9.61 11.42 14.05
C HIS A 161 10.58 12.52 14.50
N ALA A 162 11.76 12.16 15.02
CA ALA A 162 12.75 13.15 15.41
C ALA A 162 13.01 14.15 14.25
N PRO A 163 13.15 15.46 14.54
CA PRO A 163 13.44 16.45 13.50
C PRO A 163 14.68 16.06 12.70
N VAL A 164 14.56 16.07 11.37
CA VAL A 164 15.64 15.64 10.46
C VAL A 164 16.46 16.82 9.97
N GLY A 165 16.09 18.05 10.34
CA GLY A 165 16.80 19.27 9.95
C GLY A 165 16.62 19.58 8.47
N GLY A 166 15.54 19.07 7.86
CA GLY A 166 15.19 19.31 6.48
C GLY A 166 14.97 20.79 6.21
N SER A 167 15.20 21.21 4.97
CA SER A 167 14.70 22.51 4.51
C SER A 167 13.17 22.48 4.51
N ALA A 168 12.51 23.60 4.75
CA ALA A 168 11.04 23.70 4.61
C ALA A 168 10.52 23.31 3.21
N SER A 169 11.40 23.17 2.22
CA SER A 169 11.08 22.71 0.86
C SER A 169 11.08 21.19 0.69
N ASP A 170 11.71 20.42 1.57
CA ASP A 170 11.74 18.95 1.45
C ASP A 170 10.73 18.31 2.40
N VAL A 171 9.47 18.36 2.01
CA VAL A 171 8.35 17.81 2.80
C VAL A 171 8.41 16.28 2.89
N TYR A 172 9.22 15.59 2.08
CA TYR A 172 9.32 14.13 2.09
C TYR A 172 10.49 13.63 2.94
N ALA A 173 11.21 14.50 3.65
CA ALA A 173 12.34 14.07 4.49
C ALA A 173 11.91 13.27 5.74
N ASN A 174 10.64 13.36 6.16
CA ASN A 174 10.11 12.70 7.35
C ASN A 174 8.66 12.24 7.13
N VAL A 175 8.48 10.99 6.73
CA VAL A 175 7.19 10.47 6.24
C VAL A 175 6.57 9.47 7.22
N HIS A 176 5.35 9.76 7.67
CA HIS A 176 4.53 8.87 8.48
C HIS A 176 3.67 7.96 7.61
N ASP A 177 3.77 6.65 7.84
CA ASP A 177 3.04 5.63 7.11
C ASP A 177 3.05 4.27 7.84
N LEU A 178 2.30 3.29 7.35
CA LEU A 178 2.07 2.01 8.01
C LEU A 178 2.15 0.83 7.03
N TYR A 179 2.61 -0.29 7.60
CA TYR A 179 2.39 -1.64 7.08
C TYR A 179 1.52 -2.44 8.05
N LEU A 180 0.90 -3.50 7.56
CA LEU A 180 0.26 -4.55 8.34
C LEU A 180 0.92 -5.87 8.02
N GLU A 181 1.48 -6.53 9.04
CA GLU A 181 1.87 -7.94 8.96
C GLU A 181 0.63 -8.82 9.17
N LEU A 182 0.47 -9.81 8.29
CA LEU A 182 -0.71 -10.66 8.19
C LEU A 182 -0.29 -12.13 8.05
N GLY A 183 -0.80 -12.97 8.94
CA GLY A 183 -0.73 -14.43 8.84
C GLY A 183 -2.13 -15.05 8.93
N GLY A 184 -2.29 -16.23 8.35
CA GLY A 184 -3.57 -16.94 8.28
C GLY A 184 -4.27 -16.82 6.92
N PRO A 185 -5.55 -17.19 6.82
CA PRO A 185 -6.23 -17.33 5.53
C PRO A 185 -6.20 -16.08 4.63
N ALA A 186 -6.22 -14.87 5.20
CA ALA A 186 -6.15 -13.64 4.43
C ALA A 186 -4.77 -13.36 3.81
N ALA A 187 -3.69 -13.98 4.32
CA ALA A 187 -2.38 -13.93 3.65
C ALA A 187 -2.44 -14.60 2.26
N SER A 188 -3.26 -15.65 2.11
CA SER A 188 -3.47 -16.31 0.84
C SER A 188 -4.33 -15.50 -0.14
N ASP A 189 -5.12 -14.55 0.35
CA ASP A 189 -5.81 -13.57 -0.51
C ASP A 189 -4.81 -12.54 -1.08
N VAL A 190 -3.79 -12.13 -0.29
CA VAL A 190 -2.66 -11.32 -0.76
C VAL A 190 -1.80 -12.11 -1.76
N HIS A 191 -1.53 -13.38 -1.50
CA HIS A 191 -0.88 -14.30 -2.45
C HIS A 191 -1.65 -14.34 -3.77
N HIS A 192 -2.96 -14.58 -3.72
CA HIS A 192 -3.81 -14.60 -4.89
C HIS A 192 -3.73 -13.29 -5.69
N ASN A 193 -3.78 -12.14 -5.00
CA ASN A 193 -3.62 -10.83 -5.63
C ASN A 193 -2.26 -10.72 -6.34
N PHE A 194 -1.17 -11.11 -5.67
CA PHE A 194 0.17 -11.07 -6.26
C PHE A 194 0.25 -11.94 -7.52
N VAL A 195 -0.29 -13.17 -7.49
CA VAL A 195 -0.26 -14.07 -8.65
C VAL A 195 -1.07 -13.50 -9.82
N GLN A 196 -2.26 -12.97 -9.58
CA GLN A 196 -3.06 -12.34 -10.64
C GLN A 196 -2.28 -11.20 -11.28
N ARG A 197 -1.70 -10.31 -10.44
CA ARG A 197 -0.93 -9.17 -10.92
C ARG A 197 0.35 -9.57 -11.65
N TRP A 198 1.07 -10.56 -11.16
CA TRP A 198 2.25 -11.10 -11.81
C TRP A 198 1.89 -11.67 -13.18
N ASN A 199 0.88 -12.52 -13.23
CA ASN A 199 0.45 -13.22 -14.44
C ASN A 199 -0.16 -12.27 -15.47
N GLU A 200 -0.84 -11.22 -15.03
CA GLU A 200 -1.56 -10.28 -15.89
C GLU A 200 -0.89 -8.90 -16.01
N ALA A 201 0.35 -8.78 -15.52
CA ALA A 201 1.17 -7.58 -15.72
C ALA A 201 1.14 -7.15 -17.19
N SER A 202 0.90 -5.87 -17.44
CA SER A 202 0.70 -5.33 -18.79
C SER A 202 1.89 -5.58 -19.71
N GLU A 203 3.10 -5.51 -19.17
CA GLU A 203 4.33 -5.67 -19.95
C GLU A 203 4.74 -7.13 -20.16
N ARG A 204 3.99 -8.12 -19.65
CA ARG A 204 4.43 -9.53 -19.62
C ARG A 204 4.81 -10.15 -20.97
N GLU A 205 4.25 -9.61 -22.06
CA GLU A 205 4.54 -10.05 -23.44
C GLU A 205 5.56 -9.15 -24.15
N CYS A 206 5.96 -8.03 -23.54
CA CYS A 206 7.02 -7.16 -24.06
C CYS A 206 8.38 -7.86 -23.90
N PRO A 207 9.31 -7.75 -24.87
CA PRO A 207 10.64 -8.37 -24.76
C PRO A 207 11.42 -7.95 -23.50
N ASP A 208 11.19 -6.73 -23.03
CA ASP A 208 11.79 -6.12 -21.85
C ASP A 208 10.79 -6.05 -20.67
N GLY A 209 9.74 -6.86 -20.68
CA GLY A 209 8.75 -6.93 -19.62
C GLY A 209 9.10 -7.84 -18.44
N GLY A 210 10.19 -8.61 -18.56
CA GLY A 210 10.63 -9.55 -17.54
C GLY A 210 12.15 -9.62 -17.40
N TRP A 211 12.64 -9.94 -16.20
CA TRP A 211 14.05 -10.18 -15.91
C TRP A 211 14.29 -11.64 -15.46
N PRO A 212 15.34 -12.31 -15.98
CA PRO A 212 16.23 -11.86 -17.06
C PRO A 212 15.54 -11.81 -18.43
N ASP A 213 14.43 -12.54 -18.59
CA ASP A 213 13.54 -12.49 -19.74
C ASP A 213 12.13 -13.00 -19.33
N CYS A 214 11.11 -12.72 -20.14
CA CYS A 214 9.71 -13.05 -19.83
C CYS A 214 9.47 -14.56 -19.68
N ARG A 215 10.22 -15.39 -20.43
CA ARG A 215 10.11 -16.85 -20.36
C ARG A 215 10.61 -17.36 -19.00
N ARG A 216 11.74 -16.85 -18.51
CA ARG A 216 12.28 -17.20 -17.19
C ARG A 216 11.47 -16.61 -16.04
N ALA A 217 10.93 -15.40 -16.20
CA ALA A 217 9.98 -14.84 -15.24
C ALA A 217 8.76 -15.78 -15.07
N GLY A 218 8.23 -16.28 -16.19
CA GLY A 218 7.20 -17.33 -16.21
C GLY A 218 5.88 -16.94 -15.52
N LEU A 219 4.92 -17.85 -15.52
CA LEU A 219 3.65 -17.69 -14.81
C LEU A 219 3.68 -18.39 -13.46
N LEU A 220 2.93 -17.85 -12.51
CA LEU A 220 2.68 -18.43 -11.21
C LEU A 220 1.36 -19.19 -11.20
N ARG A 221 1.28 -20.21 -10.34
CA ARG A 221 0.01 -20.88 -10.05
C ARG A 221 -0.70 -20.12 -8.94
N PHE A 222 -2.02 -19.98 -9.07
CA PHE A 222 -2.83 -19.46 -7.97
C PHE A 222 -2.76 -20.38 -6.74
N PRO A 223 -2.90 -19.82 -5.53
CA PRO A 223 -3.00 -20.64 -4.33
C PRO A 223 -4.24 -21.52 -4.44
N ALA A 224 -4.10 -22.82 -4.16
CA ALA A 224 -5.21 -23.78 -4.22
C ALA A 224 -5.95 -23.91 -2.89
N VAL A 225 -5.25 -23.64 -1.78
CA VAL A 225 -5.75 -23.74 -0.41
C VAL A 225 -5.33 -22.49 0.36
N ALA A 226 -6.21 -22.03 1.26
CA ALA A 226 -5.89 -20.95 2.16
C ALA A 226 -4.95 -21.44 3.27
N SER A 227 -4.06 -20.56 3.71
CA SER A 227 -3.22 -20.77 4.89
C SER A 227 -4.08 -21.08 6.13
N PRO A 228 -3.62 -21.97 7.03
CA PRO A 228 -4.37 -22.34 8.22
C PRO A 228 -4.54 -21.13 9.16
N PRO A 229 -5.53 -21.12 10.06
CA PRO A 229 -5.69 -20.07 11.06
C PRO A 229 -4.41 -19.84 11.87
N ALA A 230 -4.05 -18.57 12.06
CA ALA A 230 -2.86 -18.13 12.80
C ALA A 230 -3.20 -17.17 13.96
N GLY A 231 -4.45 -16.73 14.08
CA GLY A 231 -4.89 -15.81 15.12
C GLY A 231 -6.40 -15.79 15.26
N ALA A 232 -6.96 -14.67 15.72
CA ALA A 232 -8.39 -14.54 16.01
C ALA A 232 -9.08 -13.39 15.24
N THR A 233 -8.33 -12.59 14.49
CA THR A 233 -8.85 -11.36 13.87
C THR A 233 -9.53 -11.66 12.53
N PRO A 234 -10.79 -11.23 12.33
CA PRO A 234 -11.41 -11.21 11.02
C PRO A 234 -10.73 -10.19 10.11
N VAL A 235 -10.40 -10.58 8.87
CA VAL A 235 -9.74 -9.72 7.89
C VAL A 235 -10.38 -9.93 6.53
N GLN A 236 -10.67 -8.84 5.82
CA GLN A 236 -11.00 -8.87 4.40
C GLN A 236 -9.96 -8.08 3.63
N VAL A 237 -9.34 -8.70 2.62
CA VAL A 237 -8.50 -7.98 1.67
C VAL A 237 -9.41 -7.22 0.72
N ALA A 238 -9.13 -5.93 0.52
CA ALA A 238 -9.85 -5.08 -0.42
C ALA A 238 -8.88 -4.50 -1.46
N ARG A 239 -9.38 -4.15 -2.63
CA ARG A 239 -8.57 -3.54 -3.70
C ARG A 239 -9.37 -2.60 -4.60
N THR A 240 -8.63 -1.71 -5.25
CA THR A 240 -9.12 -0.87 -6.34
C THR A 240 -8.47 -1.33 -7.64
N VAL A 241 -9.29 -1.77 -8.59
CA VAL A 241 -8.85 -2.26 -9.91
C VAL A 241 -9.71 -1.59 -10.97
N ARG A 242 -9.08 -0.99 -11.98
CA ARG A 242 -9.82 -0.45 -13.13
C ARG A 242 -10.39 -1.59 -14.00
N PRO A 243 -11.50 -1.34 -14.70
CA PRO A 243 -11.97 -2.27 -15.72
C PRO A 243 -10.90 -2.64 -16.75
N ASP A 244 -11.05 -3.83 -17.33
CA ASP A 244 -10.21 -4.38 -18.39
C ASP A 244 -8.72 -4.53 -18.03
N ARG A 245 -8.37 -4.57 -16.74
CA ARG A 245 -6.99 -4.80 -16.29
C ARG A 245 -6.67 -6.28 -16.12
N TYR A 246 -7.58 -7.02 -15.51
CA TYR A 246 -7.46 -8.45 -15.24
C TYR A 246 -8.62 -9.18 -15.91
N ARG A 247 -8.34 -10.36 -16.46
CA ARG A 247 -9.28 -11.22 -17.16
C ARG A 247 -9.32 -12.62 -16.57
N ASP A 248 -8.31 -13.02 -15.80
CA ASP A 248 -8.32 -14.30 -15.11
C ASP A 248 -9.22 -14.22 -13.87
N ALA A 249 -10.42 -14.79 -13.98
CA ALA A 249 -11.42 -14.80 -12.91
C ALA A 249 -11.27 -16.00 -11.96
N ALA A 250 -10.09 -16.64 -11.91
CA ALA A 250 -9.76 -17.64 -10.91
C ALA A 250 -10.08 -17.09 -9.50
N PRO A 251 -10.91 -17.78 -8.71
CA PRO A 251 -11.23 -17.33 -7.36
C PRO A 251 -10.10 -17.65 -6.38
N ALA A 252 -9.96 -16.81 -5.36
CA ALA A 252 -9.14 -17.14 -4.20
C ALA A 252 -9.68 -18.41 -3.49
N PRO A 253 -8.85 -19.17 -2.75
CA PRO A 253 -9.29 -20.38 -2.07
C PRO A 253 -10.54 -20.18 -1.21
N GLY A 254 -11.63 -20.88 -1.54
CA GLY A 254 -12.90 -20.78 -0.81
C GLY A 254 -13.67 -19.46 -1.02
N ALA A 255 -13.26 -18.61 -1.98
CA ALA A 255 -14.02 -17.45 -2.42
C ALA A 255 -14.97 -17.83 -3.57
N ALA A 256 -16.01 -17.02 -3.76
CA ALA A 256 -16.81 -17.08 -4.98
C ALA A 256 -16.04 -16.47 -6.16
N SER A 257 -16.39 -16.86 -7.39
CA SER A 257 -15.87 -16.18 -8.57
C SER A 257 -16.39 -14.74 -8.62
N TYR A 258 -15.53 -13.82 -9.05
CA TYR A 258 -15.81 -12.39 -9.17
C TYR A 258 -15.45 -11.92 -10.59
N PRO A 259 -16.32 -11.15 -11.27
CA PRO A 259 -16.07 -10.66 -12.62
C PRO A 259 -15.08 -9.48 -12.61
N ILE A 260 -13.81 -9.80 -12.34
CA ILE A 260 -12.75 -8.79 -12.15
C ILE A 260 -12.49 -7.94 -13.39
N GLU A 261 -12.90 -8.40 -14.58
CA GLU A 261 -12.84 -7.63 -15.82
C GLU A 261 -13.66 -6.33 -15.74
N ALA A 262 -14.73 -6.29 -14.93
CA ALA A 262 -15.52 -5.10 -14.67
C ALA A 262 -14.83 -4.10 -13.71
N GLY A 263 -13.65 -4.44 -13.19
CA GLY A 263 -12.96 -3.70 -12.15
C GLY A 263 -13.46 -4.06 -10.75
N GLU A 264 -12.78 -3.51 -9.74
CA GLU A 264 -13.12 -3.70 -8.33
C GLU A 264 -12.96 -2.37 -7.58
N GLN A 265 -13.92 -2.06 -6.69
CA GLN A 265 -13.91 -0.87 -5.83
C GLN A 265 -14.22 -1.22 -4.37
N SER A 266 -13.80 -2.41 -3.93
CA SER A 266 -14.09 -2.91 -2.58
C SER A 266 -13.46 -2.04 -1.48
N VAL A 267 -12.37 -1.32 -1.79
CA VAL A 267 -11.81 -0.29 -0.89
C VAL A 267 -12.84 0.81 -0.63
N LEU A 268 -13.42 1.40 -1.69
CA LEU A 268 -14.41 2.46 -1.56
C LEU A 268 -15.66 1.94 -0.84
N GLU A 269 -16.18 0.77 -1.24
CA GLU A 269 -17.33 0.13 -0.58
C GLU A 269 -17.12 0.01 0.93
N GLN A 270 -15.94 -0.47 1.35
CA GLN A 270 -15.64 -0.67 2.77
C GLN A 270 -15.53 0.64 3.55
N TYR A 271 -14.90 1.68 2.97
CA TYR A 271 -14.84 3.01 3.58
C TYR A 271 -16.24 3.59 3.79
N LEU A 272 -17.10 3.54 2.78
CA LEU A 272 -18.45 4.06 2.85
C LEU A 272 -19.28 3.31 3.90
N ALA A 273 -19.23 1.98 3.90
CA ALA A 273 -19.93 1.16 4.87
C ALA A 273 -19.49 1.42 6.31
N ALA A 274 -18.17 1.56 6.54
CA ALA A 274 -17.63 1.84 7.87
C ALA A 274 -18.07 3.23 8.37
N ILE A 275 -17.99 4.27 7.54
CA ILE A 275 -18.41 5.64 7.91
C ILE A 275 -19.93 5.72 8.14
N ASP A 276 -20.72 5.05 7.32
CA ASP A 276 -22.18 4.99 7.48
C ASP A 276 -22.57 4.29 8.79
N ALA A 277 -21.85 3.24 9.18
CA ALA A 277 -22.09 2.49 10.41
C ALA A 277 -21.54 3.16 11.69
N ALA A 278 -20.69 4.19 11.55
CA ALA A 278 -20.06 4.88 12.68
C ALA A 278 -21.09 5.53 13.62
N THR A 279 -20.88 5.38 14.93
CA THR A 279 -21.77 5.94 15.98
C THR A 279 -21.06 6.82 16.99
N ARG A 280 -19.72 6.77 17.10
CA ARG A 280 -18.96 7.58 18.06
C ARG A 280 -17.80 8.33 17.40
N SER A 281 -16.95 7.63 16.64
CA SER A 281 -15.74 8.20 16.07
C SER A 281 -15.34 7.57 14.73
N VAL A 282 -14.77 8.43 13.87
CA VAL A 282 -14.00 8.07 12.67
C VAL A 282 -12.66 8.78 12.77
N TYR A 283 -11.58 8.02 12.74
CA TYR A 283 -10.21 8.51 12.63
C TYR A 283 -9.68 8.14 11.26
N LEU A 284 -9.11 9.09 10.54
CA LEU A 284 -8.56 8.92 9.19
C LEU A 284 -7.13 9.46 9.17
N GLU A 285 -6.23 8.69 8.58
CA GLU A 285 -4.95 9.18 8.09
C GLU A 285 -4.96 9.00 6.59
N ASN A 286 -4.82 10.10 5.85
CA ASN A 286 -4.72 10.01 4.40
C ASN A 286 -3.86 11.14 3.83
N GLN A 287 -2.91 10.78 2.98
CA GLN A 287 -2.14 11.74 2.18
C GLN A 287 -3.04 12.72 1.43
N PHE A 288 -4.10 12.21 0.81
CA PHE A 288 -5.11 13.02 0.14
C PHE A 288 -6.35 12.18 -0.17
N LEU A 289 -7.52 12.60 0.32
CA LEU A 289 -8.77 11.90 0.06
C LEU A 289 -9.59 12.65 -1.00
N HIS A 290 -9.53 12.21 -2.26
CA HIS A 290 -10.26 12.84 -3.37
C HIS A 290 -11.58 12.14 -3.70
N SER A 291 -12.53 12.13 -2.77
CA SER A 291 -13.85 11.53 -2.98
C SER A 291 -14.96 12.37 -2.37
N LEU A 292 -15.78 12.99 -3.24
CA LEU A 292 -17.01 13.68 -2.82
C LEU A 292 -17.98 12.74 -2.11
N GLU A 293 -18.03 11.48 -2.52
CA GLU A 293 -18.89 10.49 -1.89
C GLU A 293 -18.48 10.24 -0.44
N VAL A 294 -17.18 10.05 -0.19
CA VAL A 294 -16.67 9.87 1.17
C VAL A 294 -16.85 11.14 2.00
N LEU A 295 -16.58 12.33 1.46
CA LEU A 295 -16.83 13.59 2.18
C LEU A 295 -18.31 13.75 2.57
N GLY A 296 -19.24 13.40 1.68
CA GLY A 296 -20.67 13.40 1.99
C GLY A 296 -21.04 12.42 3.11
N ARG A 297 -20.41 11.24 3.16
CA ARG A 297 -20.62 10.29 4.28
C ARG A 297 -20.03 10.79 5.59
N LEU A 298 -18.88 11.46 5.56
CA LEU A 298 -18.28 12.08 6.74
C LEU A 298 -19.14 13.22 7.28
N GLU A 299 -19.68 14.07 6.42
CA GLU A 299 -20.65 15.11 6.81
C GLU A 299 -21.90 14.50 7.45
N ALA A 300 -22.45 13.45 6.83
CA ALA A 300 -23.59 12.72 7.40
C ALA A 300 -23.26 12.09 8.76
N ALA A 301 -22.05 11.57 8.96
CA ALA A 301 -21.61 11.05 10.26
C ALA A 301 -21.49 12.16 11.31
N LEU A 302 -20.87 13.29 10.96
CA LEU A 302 -20.79 14.48 11.83
C LEU A 302 -22.17 15.00 12.22
N ALA A 303 -23.13 15.00 11.28
CA ALA A 303 -24.51 15.40 11.54
C ALA A 303 -25.22 14.48 12.54
N ARG A 304 -24.82 13.20 12.62
CA ARG A 304 -25.28 12.24 13.65
C ARG A 304 -24.58 12.41 15.00
N GLY A 305 -23.61 13.32 15.12
CA GLY A 305 -22.80 13.53 16.32
C GLY A 305 -21.55 12.64 16.41
N VAL A 306 -21.15 11.97 15.33
CA VAL A 306 -19.90 11.19 15.27
C VAL A 306 -18.72 12.16 15.24
N ALA A 307 -17.70 11.93 16.06
CA ALA A 307 -16.46 12.67 15.99
C ALA A 307 -15.61 12.23 14.80
N VAL A 308 -15.10 13.16 14.00
CA VAL A 308 -14.24 12.87 12.86
C VAL A 308 -12.91 13.57 13.03
N VAL A 309 -11.83 12.78 13.11
CA VAL A 309 -10.47 13.28 13.08
C VAL A 309 -9.84 12.86 11.76
N PHE A 310 -9.35 13.83 11.00
CA PHE A 310 -8.71 13.59 9.71
C PHE A 310 -7.30 14.17 9.73
N LEU A 311 -6.31 13.28 9.74
CA LEU A 311 -4.90 13.60 9.59
C LEU A 311 -4.50 13.63 8.11
N VAL A 312 -3.89 14.73 7.71
CA VAL A 312 -3.39 15.01 6.36
C VAL A 312 -1.99 15.63 6.45
N PRO A 313 -1.24 15.75 5.35
CA PRO A 313 -0.01 16.52 5.36
C PRO A 313 -0.26 17.98 5.79
N GLY A 314 0.53 18.48 6.76
CA GLY A 314 0.47 19.89 7.19
C GLY A 314 0.80 20.85 6.05
N VAL A 315 1.78 20.47 5.23
CA VAL A 315 2.07 21.08 3.93
C VAL A 315 1.60 20.15 2.80
N PRO A 316 0.58 20.53 2.03
CA PRO A 316 0.06 19.69 0.96
C PRO A 316 0.99 19.69 -0.26
N MET A 317 0.93 18.61 -1.05
CA MET A 317 1.68 18.48 -2.31
C MET A 317 1.40 19.65 -3.26
N PRO A 318 2.36 20.04 -4.12
CA PRO A 318 2.16 21.06 -5.14
C PRO A 318 0.91 20.83 -6.00
N ASP A 319 0.59 19.58 -6.34
CA ASP A 319 -0.60 19.23 -7.13
C ASP A 319 -1.90 19.55 -6.41
N ILE A 320 -1.97 19.36 -5.08
CA ILE A 320 -3.14 19.72 -4.28
C ILE A 320 -3.25 21.25 -4.15
N GLN A 321 -2.12 21.94 -4.01
CA GLN A 321 -2.09 23.41 -4.02
C GLN A 321 -2.57 23.98 -5.36
N ALA A 322 -2.18 23.35 -6.47
CA ALA A 322 -2.62 23.70 -7.81
C ALA A 322 -4.11 23.38 -8.00
N ALA A 323 -4.56 22.18 -7.59
CA ALA A 323 -5.96 21.77 -7.66
C ALA A 323 -6.88 22.73 -6.89
N ARG A 324 -6.45 23.27 -5.75
CA ARG A 324 -7.22 24.27 -4.99
C ARG A 324 -7.51 25.54 -5.79
N ARG A 325 -6.70 25.88 -6.78
CA ARG A 325 -6.90 27.03 -7.67
C ARG A 325 -7.70 26.67 -8.94
N ASP A 326 -7.98 25.39 -9.17
CA ASP A 326 -8.73 24.91 -10.33
C ASP A 326 -10.24 24.97 -10.05
N PRO A 327 -11.04 25.72 -10.85
CA PRO A 327 -12.49 25.77 -10.70
C PRO A 327 -13.17 24.39 -10.74
N ARG A 328 -12.57 23.41 -11.42
CA ARG A 328 -13.10 22.03 -11.50
C ARG A 328 -13.07 21.30 -10.16
N ALA A 329 -12.14 21.66 -9.27
CA ALA A 329 -12.02 21.09 -7.93
C ALA A 329 -12.78 21.89 -6.86
N ALA A 330 -13.40 23.01 -7.23
CA ALA A 330 -14.06 23.91 -6.27
C ALA A 330 -15.13 23.19 -5.43
N GLY A 331 -15.93 22.31 -6.04
CA GLY A 331 -16.94 21.53 -5.33
C GLY A 331 -16.36 20.59 -4.27
N PHE A 332 -15.19 20.00 -4.54
CA PHE A 332 -14.48 19.16 -3.57
C PHE A 332 -13.99 19.98 -2.37
N PHE A 333 -13.31 21.09 -2.62
CA PHE A 333 -12.80 21.94 -1.53
C PHE A 333 -13.93 22.59 -0.73
N ALA A 334 -15.06 22.94 -1.36
CA ALA A 334 -16.23 23.43 -0.67
C ALA A 334 -16.86 22.36 0.25
N ALA A 335 -16.92 21.10 -0.20
CA ALA A 335 -17.39 19.98 0.62
C ALA A 335 -16.44 19.72 1.81
N LEU A 336 -15.12 19.78 1.58
CA LEU A 336 -14.14 19.63 2.66
C LEU A 336 -14.24 20.78 3.68
N GLU A 337 -14.41 22.02 3.24
CA GLU A 337 -14.60 23.19 4.10
C GLU A 337 -15.89 23.08 4.92
N ALA A 338 -16.96 22.50 4.37
CA ALA A 338 -18.22 22.30 5.07
C ALA A 338 -18.06 21.42 6.32
N LEU A 339 -17.21 20.40 6.27
CA LEU A 339 -16.90 19.56 7.44
C LEU A 339 -16.37 20.39 8.62
N GLY A 340 -15.55 21.42 8.33
CA GLY A 340 -15.00 22.36 9.29
C GLY A 340 -16.01 23.18 10.09
N ARG A 341 -17.28 23.20 9.66
CA ARG A 341 -18.37 23.89 10.36
C ARG A 341 -18.98 23.03 11.47
N HIS A 342 -18.66 21.75 11.54
CA HIS A 342 -19.16 20.84 12.57
C HIS A 342 -18.25 20.88 13.82
N PRO A 343 -18.81 20.96 15.04
CA PRO A 343 -18.02 21.07 16.27
C PRO A 343 -17.20 19.81 16.60
N HIS A 344 -17.51 18.67 15.98
CA HIS A 344 -16.83 17.39 16.21
C HIS A 344 -15.88 17.00 15.07
N PHE A 345 -15.57 17.93 14.17
CA PHE A 345 -14.59 17.71 13.11
C PHE A 345 -13.22 18.27 13.49
N THR A 346 -12.16 17.53 13.20
CA THR A 346 -10.77 17.97 13.33
C THR A 346 -10.01 17.62 12.06
N LEU A 347 -9.38 18.62 11.45
CA LEU A 347 -8.40 18.45 10.39
C LEU A 347 -7.03 18.86 10.93
N ALA A 348 -6.06 17.97 10.91
CA ALA A 348 -4.75 18.23 11.51
C ALA A 348 -3.60 17.65 10.67
N GLY A 349 -2.43 18.27 10.81
CA GLY A 349 -1.15 17.73 10.34
C GLY A 349 -0.34 17.16 11.50
N LEU A 350 0.56 16.24 11.19
CA LEU A 350 1.56 15.77 12.14
C LEU A 350 2.77 16.71 12.13
N ALA A 351 3.38 16.91 13.30
CA ALA A 351 4.57 17.71 13.43
C ALA A 351 5.49 17.17 14.54
N ALA A 352 6.78 17.24 14.29
CA ALA A 352 7.85 16.92 15.22
C ALA A 352 8.25 18.16 16.01
N SER A 353 8.39 18.05 17.34
CA SER A 353 8.86 19.18 18.16
C SER A 353 10.37 19.38 18.01
N CYS A 354 10.79 20.59 17.66
CA CYS A 354 12.19 21.00 17.60
C CYS A 354 12.66 21.72 18.89
N GLY A 355 11.80 21.73 19.93
CA GLY A 355 12.01 22.52 21.14
C GLY A 355 11.82 24.02 20.94
N GLY A 356 11.61 24.74 22.05
CA GLY A 356 11.46 26.20 22.03
C GLY A 356 10.25 26.71 21.24
N GLY A 357 9.18 25.91 21.15
CA GLY A 357 7.96 26.25 20.40
C GLY A 357 8.07 26.09 18.88
N ARG A 358 9.20 25.58 18.36
CA ARG A 358 9.39 25.28 16.94
C ARG A 358 9.01 23.84 16.63
N TYR A 359 8.57 23.60 15.40
CA TYR A 359 8.25 22.28 14.90
C TYR A 359 8.69 22.10 13.44
N GLU A 360 8.75 20.84 13.02
CA GLU A 360 8.97 20.40 11.64
C GLU A 360 7.76 19.55 11.22
N ASP A 361 7.20 19.78 10.04
CA ASP A 361 6.07 18.99 9.55
C ASP A 361 6.49 17.52 9.33
N VAL A 362 5.61 16.61 9.72
CA VAL A 362 5.72 15.19 9.40
C VAL A 362 4.70 14.88 8.33
N TYR A 363 5.19 14.36 7.20
CA TYR A 363 4.36 14.15 6.03
C TYR A 363 3.53 12.87 6.19
N VAL A 364 2.22 13.03 6.28
CA VAL A 364 1.29 11.89 6.35
C VAL A 364 1.15 11.27 4.96
N HIS A 365 1.88 10.18 4.70
CA HIS A 365 1.66 9.35 3.51
C HIS A 365 0.67 8.22 3.78
N ALA A 366 0.40 7.88 5.04
CA ALA A 366 -0.53 6.84 5.47
C ALA A 366 -1.88 6.81 4.73
N LYS A 367 -2.48 5.61 4.66
CA LYS A 367 -3.88 5.38 4.28
C LYS A 367 -4.50 4.42 5.28
N ALA A 368 -4.83 4.97 6.45
CA ALA A 368 -5.40 4.23 7.56
C ALA A 368 -6.72 4.83 8.00
N ALA A 369 -7.59 4.00 8.58
CA ALA A 369 -8.78 4.48 9.24
C ALA A 369 -9.16 3.59 10.41
N ILE A 370 -9.74 4.19 11.44
CA ILE A 370 -10.31 3.49 12.60
C ILE A 370 -11.73 4.01 12.78
N VAL A 371 -12.69 3.10 12.93
CA VAL A 371 -14.09 3.45 13.22
C VAL A 371 -14.51 2.79 14.52
N ASP A 372 -14.87 3.62 15.50
CA ASP A 372 -15.40 3.22 16.81
C ASP A 372 -14.59 2.17 17.58
N ASP A 373 -13.28 2.09 17.34
CA ASP A 373 -12.39 1.04 17.87
C ASP A 373 -12.83 -0.40 17.50
N ALA A 374 -13.71 -0.54 16.50
CA ALA A 374 -14.33 -1.80 16.10
C ALA A 374 -13.91 -2.24 14.68
N TRP A 375 -13.42 -1.31 13.87
CA TRP A 375 -12.92 -1.59 12.51
C TRP A 375 -11.68 -0.75 12.23
N VAL A 376 -10.73 -1.35 11.51
CA VAL A 376 -9.49 -0.71 11.09
C VAL A 376 -9.15 -1.13 9.66
N THR A 377 -8.58 -0.19 8.89
CA THR A 377 -7.93 -0.48 7.60
C THR A 377 -6.53 0.12 7.58
N ILE A 378 -5.61 -0.57 6.91
CA ILE A 378 -4.24 -0.13 6.60
C ILE A 378 -3.94 -0.59 5.18
N GLY A 379 -3.42 0.28 4.33
CA GLY A 379 -3.00 -0.12 2.99
C GLY A 379 -2.56 1.03 2.11
N SER A 380 -2.80 0.88 0.80
CA SER A 380 -2.60 1.91 -0.22
C SER A 380 -3.92 2.11 -0.95
N THR A 381 -4.62 3.23 -0.73
CA THR A 381 -5.89 3.51 -1.43
C THR A 381 -5.69 4.09 -2.82
#